data_AF-A0A354YZJ5-F1
#
_entry.id   AF-A0A354YZJ5-F1
#
_cell.length_a   1.000
_cell.length_b   1.000
_cell.length_c   1.000
_cell.angle_alpha   90.00
_cell.angle_beta   90.00
_cell.angle_gamma   90.00
#
_symmetry.space_group_name_H-M   'P 1'
#
loop_
_entity.id
_entity.type
_entity.pdbx_description
1 polymer ?
#
loop_
_entity_poly.entity_id
_entity_poly.type
_entity_poly.pdbx_seq_one_letter_code
_entity_poly.pdbx_strand_id
1 'polypeptide(L)' 'KKILEEHFGREKELSLATARDLFNTSRRYTLPLLEHYDKTRFTRRIGDIRVKA' A
#
# COMPACT_ATOMS: atom_id res chain seq x y z
N LYS A 1 0.89 -0.13 9.87
CA LYS A 1 1.75 -1.18 9.26
C LYS A 1 1.08 -2.56 9.32
N LYS A 2 0.56 -3.02 10.47
CA LYS A 2 -0.11 -4.34 10.64
C LYS A 2 -1.05 -4.76 9.50
N ILE A 3 -1.98 -3.89 9.07
CA ILE A 3 -2.91 -4.16 7.95
C ILE A 3 -2.17 -4.53 6.65
N LEU A 4 -1.11 -3.80 6.32
CA LEU A 4 -0.32 -4.07 5.12
C LEU A 4 0.54 -5.32 5.26
N GLU A 5 1.05 -5.62 6.46
CA GLU A 5 1.79 -6.86 6.73
C GLU A 5 0.88 -8.09 6.56
N GLU A 6 -0.35 -8.01 7.06
CA GLU A 6 -1.36 -9.06 6.87
C GLU A 6 -1.75 -9.22 5.40
N HIS A 7 -1.94 -8.11 4.67
CA HIS A 7 -2.19 -8.14 3.22
C HIS A 7 -1.04 -8.80 2.47
N PHE A 8 0.21 -8.36 2.71
CA PHE A 8 1.39 -8.93 2.04
C PHE A 8 1.70 -10.38 2.43
N GLY A 9 1.12 -10.88 3.53
CA GLY A 9 1.16 -12.29 3.88
C GLY A 9 0.25 -13.16 3.00
N ARG A 10 -0.78 -12.58 2.37
CA ARG A 10 -1.73 -13.28 1.50
C ARG A 10 -1.50 -12.97 0.02
N GLU A 11 -1.26 -11.70 -0.29
CA GLU A 11 -1.14 -11.16 -1.64
C GLU A 11 0.18 -10.40 -1.80
N LYS A 12 0.96 -10.69 -2.84
CA LYS A 12 2.28 -10.07 -3.02
C LYS A 12 2.22 -8.62 -3.53
N GLU A 13 1.08 -8.23 -4.07
CA GLU A 13 0.88 -6.96 -4.75
C GLU A 13 -0.22 -6.15 -4.06
N LEU A 14 -0.06 -4.83 -4.10
CA LEU A 14 -0.98 -3.88 -3.53
C LEU A 14 -1.30 -2.80 -4.55
N SER A 15 -2.51 -2.84 -5.10
CA SER A 15 -3.02 -1.73 -5.93
C SER A 15 -3.46 -0.56 -5.05
N LEU A 16 -3.53 0.64 -5.64
CA LEU A 16 -4.08 1.82 -4.94
C LEU A 16 -5.56 1.63 -4.55
N ALA A 17 -6.33 0.88 -5.36
CA ALA A 17 -7.71 0.57 -5.06
C ALA A 17 -7.82 -0.35 -3.83
N THR A 18 -7.05 -1.44 -3.81
CA THR A 18 -6.99 -2.36 -2.69
C THR A 18 -6.53 -1.66 -1.41
N ALA A 19 -5.50 -0.82 -1.49
CA ALA A 19 -5.05 -0.04 -0.34
C ALA A 19 -6.14 0.89 0.21
N ARG A 20 -6.93 1.51 -0.66
CA ARG A 20 -8.04 2.37 -0.28
C ARG A 20 -9.09 1.60 0.51
N ASP A 21 -9.44 0.40 0.03
CA ASP A 21 -10.41 -0.48 0.66
C ASP A 21 -9.88 -1.00 2.01
N LEU A 22 -8.60 -1.41 2.08
CA LEU A 22 -7.93 -1.85 3.31
C LEU A 22 -7.88 -0.76 4.40
N PHE A 23 -7.63 0.48 4.01
CA PHE A 23 -7.59 1.61 4.95
C PHE A 23 -8.97 2.24 5.17
N ASN A 24 -10.02 1.73 4.51
CA ASN A 24 -11.38 2.25 4.54
C ASN A 24 -11.44 3.79 4.45
N THR A 25 -10.73 4.34 3.47
CA THR A 25 -10.61 5.79 3.29
C THR A 25 -10.70 6.17 1.81
N SER A 26 -10.48 7.44 1.47
CA SER A 26 -10.49 7.91 0.09
C SER A 26 -9.07 7.97 -0.50
N ARG A 27 -8.99 8.04 -1.84
CA ARG A 27 -7.70 8.19 -2.56
C ARG A 27 -6.88 9.38 -2.06
N ARG A 28 -7.55 10.47 -1.64
CA ARG A 28 -6.91 11.68 -1.10
C ARG A 28 -6.03 11.37 0.12
N TYR A 29 -6.43 10.41 0.94
CA TYR A 29 -5.70 10.02 2.16
C TYR A 29 -4.81 8.79 1.93
N THR A 30 -5.26 7.82 1.13
CA THR A 30 -4.48 6.60 0.84
C THR A 30 -3.19 6.91 0.09
N LEU A 31 -3.25 7.77 -0.94
CA LEU A 31 -2.08 8.06 -1.77
C LEU A 31 -0.89 8.62 -0.98
N PRO A 32 -1.03 9.70 -0.20
CA PRO A 32 0.10 10.22 0.60
C PRO A 32 0.58 9.24 1.67
N LEU A 33 -0.31 8.40 2.21
CA LEU A 33 0.09 7.34 3.14
C LEU A 33 0.99 6.29 2.46
N LEU A 34 0.62 5.86 1.26
CA LEU A 34 1.45 4.93 0.48
C LEU A 34 2.76 5.57 0.05
N GLU A 35 2.77 6.83 -0.35
CA GLU A 35 4.01 7.57 -0.66
C GLU A 35 4.93 7.68 0.56
N HIS A 36 4.38 7.84 1.76
CA HIS A 36 5.16 7.79 2.99
C HIS A 36 5.79 6.40 3.20
N TYR A 37 5.04 5.32 2.93
CA TYR A 37 5.59 3.96 2.98
C TYR A 37 6.64 3.69 1.90
N ASP A 38 6.48 4.28 0.72
CA ASP A 38 7.49 4.21 -0.34
C ASP A 38 8.78 4.95 0.08
N LYS A 39 8.66 6.16 0.65
CA LYS A 39 9.80 6.96 1.15
C LYS A 39 10.55 6.27 2.28
N THR A 40 9.83 5.59 3.17
CA THR A 40 10.42 4.84 4.30
C THR A 40 10.94 3.46 3.90
N ARG A 41 10.93 3.13 2.59
CA ARG A 41 11.35 1.83 2.03
C ARG A 41 10.59 0.66 2.66
N PHE A 42 9.32 0.85 2.99
CA PHE A 42 8.43 -0.22 3.43
C PHE A 42 7.71 -0.86 2.24
N THR A 43 7.31 -0.05 1.26
CA THR A 43 6.78 -0.50 -0.03
C THR A 43 7.62 0.05 -1.18
N ARG A 44 7.49 -0.56 -2.36
CA ARG A 44 8.06 -0.06 -3.61
C ARG A 44 6.99 -0.06 -4.67
N ARG A 45 6.78 1.08 -5.33
CA ARG A 45 5.89 1.20 -6.47
C ARG A 45 6.55 0.66 -7.74
N ILE A 46 5.85 -0.25 -8.44
CA ILE A 46 6.22 -0.80 -9.74
C ILE A 46 5.01 -0.61 -10.65
N GLY A 47 5.04 0.43 -11.50
CA GLY A 47 3.87 0.81 -12.30
C GLY A 47 2.68 1.22 -11.43
N ASP A 48 1.57 0.46 -11.54
CA ASP A 48 0.31 0.73 -10.82
C ASP A 48 0.13 -0.09 -9.53
N ILE A 49 1.08 -0.99 -9.25
CA ILE A 49 1.10 -1.83 -8.05
C ILE A 49 2.24 -1.42 -7.11
N ARG A 50 2.11 -1.83 -5.86
CA ARG A 50 3.16 -1.75 -4.84
C ARG A 50 3.47 -3.13 -4.31
N VAL A 51 4.74 -3.38 -4.10
CA VAL A 51 5.25 -4.61 -3.47
C VAL A 51 5.91 -4.25 -2.14
N LYS A 52 6.00 -5.21 -1.23
CA LYS A 52 6.81 -5.07 -0.02
C LYS A 52 8.28 -4.92 -0.42
N ALA A 53 8.95 -3.90 0.12
CA ALA A 53 10.35 -3.60 -0.18
C ALA A 53 11.34 -4.53 0.53
#